data_AF-A0A838JQV4-F1
#
_entry.id   AF-A0A838JQV4-F1
#
_cell.length_a   1.000
_cell.length_b   1.000
_cell.length_c   1.000
_cell.angle_alpha   90.00
_cell.angle_beta   90.00
_cell.angle_gamma   90.00
#
_symmetry.space_group_name_H-M   'P 1'
#
loop_
_entity.id
_entity.type
_entity.pdbx_description
1 polymer ?
#
loop_
_entity_poly.entity_id
_entity_poly.type
_entity_poly.pdbx_seq_one_letter_code
_entity_poly.pdbx_strand_id
1 'polypeptide(L)'
;MRKLMLILALVVMLVPLSAAVAFAADQLIYCKSVPCYGSGGDDKIYERQGNGLYDKIIMRGGHDLVLANGYTNDTDIVKGGTGYDKINVADGDRFDKASGGAGGDWCIVDAKREAGTGCSRVTVR
;
A
#
# COMPACT_ATOMS: atom_id res chain seq x y z
N MET A 1 -45.51 -42.95 5.15
CA MET A 1 -45.47 -41.88 4.13
C MET A 1 -45.37 -40.47 4.73
N ARG A 2 -46.30 -40.01 5.60
CA ARG A 2 -46.28 -38.64 6.16
C ARG A 2 -45.08 -38.26 7.04
N LYS A 3 -44.51 -39.21 7.81
CA LYS A 3 -43.37 -38.93 8.72
C LYS A 3 -42.01 -38.88 8.00
N LEU A 4 -41.87 -39.54 6.85
CA LEU A 4 -40.64 -39.51 6.03
C LEU A 4 -40.52 -38.19 5.23
N MET A 5 -41.63 -37.55 4.88
CA MET A 5 -41.61 -36.25 4.19
C MET A 5 -41.24 -35.07 5.08
N LEU A 6 -41.38 -35.19 6.40
CA LEU A 6 -40.99 -34.14 7.36
C LEU A 6 -39.49 -34.12 7.64
N ILE A 7 -38.80 -35.26 7.49
CA ILE A 7 -37.35 -35.36 7.72
C ILE A 7 -36.58 -34.85 6.49
N LEU A 8 -37.11 -35.07 5.28
CA LEU A 8 -36.47 -34.59 4.05
C LEU A 8 -36.56 -33.06 3.87
N ALA A 9 -37.60 -32.43 4.44
CA ALA A 9 -37.78 -30.98 4.39
C ALA A 9 -36.86 -30.21 5.37
N LEU A 10 -36.32 -30.88 6.40
CA LEU A 10 -35.43 -30.23 7.37
C LEU A 10 -33.96 -30.22 6.93
N VAL A 11 -33.57 -31.11 6.02
CA VAL A 11 -32.18 -31.24 5.53
C VAL A 11 -31.81 -30.17 4.49
N VAL A 12 -32.80 -29.54 3.84
CA VAL A 12 -32.56 -28.53 2.79
C VAL A 12 -32.41 -27.10 3.34
N MET A 13 -32.76 -26.85 4.61
CA MET A 13 -32.65 -25.52 5.25
C MET A 13 -31.32 -25.27 5.98
N LEU A 14 -30.28 -26.05 5.67
CA LEU A 14 -28.95 -25.91 6.28
C LEU A 14 -27.87 -25.81 5.20
N VAL A 15 -28.13 -25.09 4.11
CA VAL A 15 -27.06 -24.57 3.26
C VAL A 15 -26.43 -23.42 4.06
N PRO A 16 -25.20 -23.56 4.60
CA PRO A 16 -24.54 -22.42 5.21
C PRO A 16 -24.32 -21.41 4.10
N LEU A 17 -24.95 -20.24 4.24
CA LEU A 17 -24.68 -19.08 3.42
C LEU A 17 -23.28 -18.58 3.82
N SER A 18 -22.25 -19.24 3.28
CA SER A 18 -20.87 -18.81 3.42
C SER A 18 -20.74 -17.52 2.62
N ALA A 19 -21.00 -16.38 3.25
CA ALA A 19 -20.63 -15.09 2.70
C ALA A 19 -19.11 -15.09 2.57
N ALA A 20 -18.60 -15.24 1.35
CA ALA A 20 -17.20 -15.04 1.07
C ALA A 20 -16.90 -13.56 1.32
N VAL A 21 -16.40 -13.25 2.52
CA VAL A 21 -15.80 -11.95 2.80
C VAL A 21 -14.53 -11.93 1.96
N ALA A 22 -14.57 -11.23 0.82
CA ALA A 22 -13.37 -10.97 0.05
C ALA A 22 -12.51 -10.00 0.87
N PHE A 23 -11.59 -10.55 1.65
CA PHE A 23 -10.48 -9.78 2.17
C PHE A 23 -9.63 -9.42 0.95
N ALA A 24 -9.71 -8.17 0.50
CA ALA A 24 -8.72 -7.63 -0.40
C ALA A 24 -7.40 -7.63 0.38
N ALA A 25 -6.54 -8.61 0.10
CA ALA A 25 -5.16 -8.57 0.56
C ALA A 25 -4.47 -7.43 -0.20
N ASP A 26 -3.70 -6.59 0.50
CA ASP A 26 -2.92 -5.53 -0.13
C ASP A 26 -2.15 -6.08 -1.33
N GLN A 27 -2.30 -5.45 -2.49
CA GLN A 27 -1.63 -5.91 -3.69
C GLN A 27 -0.13 -5.66 -3.56
N LEU A 28 0.68 -6.71 -3.72
CA LEU A 28 2.13 -6.61 -3.61
C LEU A 28 2.75 -6.18 -4.95
N ILE A 29 3.48 -5.06 -4.96
CA ILE A 29 4.15 -4.50 -6.14
C ILE A 29 5.65 -4.38 -5.87
N TYR A 30 6.47 -4.95 -6.75
CA TYR A 30 7.91 -4.70 -6.79
C TYR A 30 8.23 -3.87 -8.01
N CYS A 31 8.78 -2.67 -7.82
CA CYS A 31 9.13 -1.81 -8.92
C CYS A 31 10.18 -2.47 -9.82
N LYS A 32 9.97 -2.38 -11.13
CA LYS A 32 10.87 -2.90 -12.18
C LYS A 32 11.28 -1.84 -13.20
N SER A 33 10.61 -0.70 -13.20
CA SER A 33 10.84 0.42 -14.12
C SER A 33 10.56 1.75 -13.44
N VAL A 34 10.98 2.84 -14.08
CA VAL A 34 10.80 4.20 -13.59
C VAL A 34 10.00 5.00 -14.64
N PRO A 35 8.82 5.55 -14.31
CA PRO A 35 8.13 5.45 -13.02
C PRO A 35 7.52 4.06 -12.78
N CYS A 36 7.35 3.74 -11.50
CA CYS A 36 6.56 2.63 -10.97
C CYS A 36 5.21 3.18 -10.50
N TYR A 37 4.11 2.47 -10.79
CA TYR A 37 2.76 2.95 -10.49
C TYR A 37 2.03 2.01 -9.55
N GLY A 38 1.32 2.57 -8.57
CA GLY A 38 0.31 1.84 -7.80
C GLY A 38 -0.89 1.45 -8.67
N SER A 39 -1.63 0.45 -8.23
CA SER A 39 -2.86 -0.07 -8.85
C SER A 39 -4.02 0.93 -8.71
N GLY A 40 -4.03 1.73 -7.64
CA GLY A 40 -5.11 2.63 -7.25
C GLY A 40 -6.06 2.05 -6.21
N GLY A 41 -5.85 0.80 -5.78
CA GLY A 41 -6.35 0.25 -4.53
C GLY A 41 -5.22 0.12 -3.51
N ASP A 42 -5.47 -0.59 -2.41
CA ASP A 42 -4.49 -0.75 -1.34
C ASP A 42 -3.31 -1.62 -1.81
N ASP A 43 -2.14 -1.01 -1.96
CA ASP A 43 -0.91 -1.66 -2.40
C ASP A 43 0.16 -1.71 -1.30
N LYS A 44 0.99 -2.75 -1.35
CA LYS A 44 2.30 -2.76 -0.71
C LYS A 44 3.37 -2.67 -1.79
N ILE A 45 4.04 -1.52 -1.86
CA ILE A 45 4.97 -1.19 -2.94
C ILE A 45 6.41 -1.17 -2.42
N TYR A 46 7.29 -1.90 -3.10
CA TYR A 46 8.73 -1.89 -2.89
C TYR A 46 9.43 -1.22 -4.07
N GLU A 47 10.43 -0.40 -3.79
CA GLU A 47 11.39 0.13 -4.77
C GLU A 47 12.14 -0.97 -5.55
N ARG A 48 12.92 -0.57 -6.57
CA ARG A 48 13.79 -1.49 -7.30
C ARG A 48 14.93 -1.99 -6.41
N GLN A 49 15.45 -3.17 -6.74
CA GLN A 49 16.57 -3.74 -5.99
C GLN A 49 17.91 -3.15 -6.44
N GLY A 50 18.58 -2.44 -5.54
CA GLY A 50 19.98 -2.02 -5.70
C GLY A 50 20.24 -0.60 -5.21
N ASN A 51 21.40 -0.38 -4.59
CA ASN A 51 21.86 0.94 -4.12
C ASN A 51 22.16 1.90 -5.27
N GLY A 52 21.89 3.18 -5.05
CA GLY A 52 22.24 4.24 -5.99
C GLY A 52 21.33 4.29 -7.21
N LEU A 53 20.14 3.72 -7.11
CA LEU A 53 19.14 3.76 -8.15
C LEU A 53 18.25 4.98 -7.95
N TYR A 54 17.80 5.56 -9.06
CA TYR A 54 16.80 6.63 -9.01
C TYR A 54 15.41 6.02 -9.18
N ASP A 55 14.60 5.95 -8.14
CA ASP A 55 13.23 5.44 -8.23
C ASP A 55 12.20 6.57 -8.20
N LYS A 56 11.10 6.33 -8.93
CA LYS A 56 9.95 7.21 -8.94
C LYS A 56 8.69 6.39 -8.81
N ILE A 57 8.06 6.47 -7.65
CA ILE A 57 6.85 5.72 -7.31
C ILE A 57 5.68 6.70 -7.32
N ILE A 58 4.63 6.37 -8.06
CA ILE A 58 3.43 7.20 -8.19
C ILE A 58 2.20 6.36 -7.82
N MET A 59 1.64 6.64 -6.66
CA MET A 59 0.40 6.02 -6.19
C MET A 59 -0.81 6.65 -6.89
N ARG A 60 -1.89 5.88 -7.00
CA ARG A 60 -3.10 6.28 -7.76
C ARG A 60 -4.37 6.35 -6.94
N GLY A 61 -4.29 6.03 -5.64
CA GLY A 61 -5.43 5.88 -4.74
C GLY A 61 -5.20 4.71 -3.79
N GLY A 62 -6.03 4.57 -2.76
CA GLY A 62 -5.95 3.44 -1.81
C GLY A 62 -5.38 3.84 -0.46
N HIS A 63 -4.97 2.85 0.32
CA HIS A 63 -4.25 3.00 1.58
C HIS A 63 -2.91 2.26 1.46
N ASP A 64 -1.96 2.89 0.78
CA ASP A 64 -0.74 2.23 0.35
C ASP A 64 0.33 2.18 1.44
N LEU A 65 1.09 1.09 1.45
CA LEU A 65 2.36 0.99 2.16
C LEU A 65 3.51 1.04 1.15
N VAL A 66 4.22 2.17 1.10
CA VAL A 66 5.42 2.33 0.26
C VAL A 66 6.68 2.13 1.10
N LEU A 67 7.53 1.22 0.66
CA LEU A 67 8.82 0.87 1.25
C LEU A 67 9.92 1.13 0.22
N ALA A 68 10.41 2.37 0.19
CA ALA A 68 11.54 2.83 -0.59
C ALA A 68 12.67 3.21 0.36
N ASN A 69 13.04 2.26 1.22
CA ASN A 69 13.95 2.48 2.36
C ASN A 69 14.93 1.31 2.55
N GLY A 70 15.02 0.44 1.55
CA GLY A 70 15.76 -0.82 1.56
C GLY A 70 17.13 -0.74 0.91
N TYR A 71 17.37 0.29 0.09
CA TYR A 71 18.63 0.56 -0.61
C TYR A 71 19.09 2.00 -0.29
N THR A 72 20.38 2.31 -0.46
CA THR A 72 20.95 3.62 -0.03
C THR A 72 21.91 4.25 -1.05
N ASN A 73 22.13 5.56 -0.93
CA ASN A 73 22.78 6.46 -1.90
C ASN A 73 21.94 6.70 -3.14
N ASP A 74 20.62 6.58 -2.99
CA ASP A 74 19.58 6.61 -4.01
C ASP A 74 19.05 8.03 -4.21
N THR A 75 18.04 8.14 -5.06
CA THR A 75 17.10 9.24 -4.94
C THR A 75 15.72 8.68 -5.24
N ASP A 76 14.92 8.59 -4.19
CA ASP A 76 13.56 8.08 -4.25
C ASP A 76 12.55 9.21 -4.25
N ILE A 77 11.74 9.26 -5.30
CA ILE A 77 10.62 10.20 -5.39
C ILE A 77 9.32 9.43 -5.29
N VAL A 78 8.69 9.50 -4.12
CA VAL A 78 7.35 8.96 -3.87
C VAL A 78 6.32 10.07 -3.97
N LYS A 79 5.33 9.87 -4.84
CA LYS A 79 4.17 10.74 -5.01
C LYS A 79 2.90 9.99 -4.68
N GLY A 80 2.29 10.39 -3.58
CA GLY A 80 1.04 9.84 -3.10
C GLY A 80 -0.18 10.31 -3.87
N GLY A 81 -1.24 9.51 -3.75
CA GLY A 81 -2.50 9.65 -4.46
C GLY A 81 -3.58 10.23 -3.56
N THR A 82 -4.77 9.65 -3.61
CA THR A 82 -5.82 9.87 -2.61
C THR A 82 -5.80 8.74 -1.59
N GLY A 83 -5.88 9.01 -0.29
CA GLY A 83 -5.73 7.88 0.63
C GLY A 83 -5.36 8.22 2.06
N TYR A 84 -4.88 7.17 2.74
CA TYR A 84 -4.21 7.26 4.04
C TYR A 84 -2.97 6.40 3.93
N ASP A 85 -1.96 6.97 3.28
CA ASP A 85 -0.80 6.22 2.83
C ASP A 85 0.31 6.28 3.88
N LYS A 86 1.08 5.20 4.00
CA LYS A 86 2.31 5.16 4.78
C LYS A 86 3.49 5.07 3.82
N ILE A 87 4.22 6.17 3.72
CA ILE A 87 5.35 6.32 2.82
C ILE A 87 6.64 6.32 3.65
N ASN A 88 7.47 5.30 3.47
CA ASN A 88 8.78 5.22 4.09
C ASN A 88 9.88 5.37 3.04
N VAL A 89 10.59 6.49 3.10
CA VAL A 89 11.81 6.77 2.33
C VAL A 89 13.02 6.96 3.23
N ALA A 90 12.94 6.54 4.50
CA ALA A 90 14.04 6.73 5.43
C ALA A 90 15.05 5.58 5.32
N ASP A 91 16.01 5.72 4.42
CA ASP A 91 17.01 4.73 4.04
C ASP A 91 18.41 4.96 4.66
N GLY A 92 18.61 6.11 5.30
CA GLY A 92 19.86 6.52 5.95
C GLY A 92 20.68 7.54 5.17
N ASP A 93 20.23 7.99 3.99
CA ASP A 93 20.76 9.18 3.32
C ASP A 93 19.80 10.37 3.42
N ARG A 94 19.93 11.39 2.57
CA ARG A 94 19.06 12.58 2.65
C ARG A 94 18.74 13.17 1.27
N PHE A 95 18.59 12.30 0.27
CA PHE A 95 18.36 12.64 -1.13
C PHE A 95 16.92 12.45 -1.58
N ASP A 96 16.04 11.96 -0.71
CA ASP A 96 14.73 11.47 -1.09
C ASP A 96 13.63 12.52 -1.01
N LYS A 97 12.47 12.15 -1.53
CA LYS A 97 11.26 12.96 -1.45
C LYS A 97 10.00 12.12 -1.31
N ALA A 98 9.31 12.29 -0.18
CA ALA A 98 8.00 11.70 0.08
C ALA A 98 6.90 12.77 0.05
N SER A 99 5.93 12.66 -0.85
CA SER A 99 4.74 13.52 -0.86
C SER A 99 3.50 12.66 -0.67
N GLY A 100 2.65 12.96 0.32
CA GLY A 100 1.45 12.16 0.65
C GLY A 100 0.32 12.25 -0.37
N GLY A 101 0.18 13.39 -1.04
CA GLY A 101 -0.98 13.62 -1.91
C GLY A 101 -2.19 14.14 -1.14
N ALA A 102 -3.39 13.73 -1.54
CA ALA A 102 -4.64 14.17 -0.96
C ALA A 102 -5.14 13.12 0.05
N GLY A 103 -4.86 13.33 1.33
CA GLY A 103 -5.10 12.28 2.30
C GLY A 103 -4.54 12.57 3.68
N GLY A 104 -4.74 11.61 4.58
CA GLY A 104 -4.15 11.62 5.91
C GLY A 104 -2.83 10.87 5.95
N ASP A 105 -1.87 11.25 5.11
CA ASP A 105 -0.69 10.42 4.84
C ASP A 105 0.41 10.58 5.89
N TRP A 106 1.11 9.48 6.16
CA TRP A 106 2.26 9.42 7.04
C TRP A 106 3.55 9.21 6.27
N CYS A 107 4.38 10.24 6.24
CA CYS A 107 5.70 10.23 5.64
C CYS A 107 6.78 9.98 6.69
N ILE A 108 7.64 8.99 6.45
CA ILE A 108 8.81 8.65 7.25
C ILE A 108 10.04 8.94 6.38
N VAL A 109 10.90 9.84 6.85
CA VAL A 109 12.03 10.43 6.10
C VAL A 109 13.26 10.55 7.01
N ASP A 110 14.46 10.73 6.46
CA ASP A 110 15.70 10.98 7.23
C ASP A 110 15.89 12.48 7.54
N ALA A 111 15.28 13.37 6.76
CA ALA A 111 15.30 14.79 7.01
C ALA A 111 13.96 15.46 6.68
N LYS A 112 13.56 16.45 7.49
CA LYS A 112 12.31 17.22 7.25
C LYS A 112 12.17 17.81 5.86
N ARG A 113 13.29 18.08 5.16
CA ARG A 113 13.29 18.64 3.80
C ARG A 113 12.79 17.66 2.73
N GLU A 114 12.82 16.36 3.03
CA GLU A 114 12.40 15.29 2.13
C GLU A 114 10.90 15.07 2.19
N ALA A 115 10.26 15.47 3.30
CA ALA A 115 8.82 15.53 3.40
C ALA A 115 8.29 16.67 2.51
N GLY A 116 7.59 16.27 1.45
CA GLY A 116 6.86 17.15 0.54
C GLY A 116 5.46 17.49 1.05
N THR A 117 4.61 17.93 0.13
CA THR A 117 3.21 18.29 0.41
C THR A 117 2.36 17.05 0.65
N GLY A 118 1.25 17.21 1.39
CA GLY A 118 0.28 16.13 1.63
C GLY A 118 0.66 15.18 2.76
N CYS A 119 1.86 15.29 3.34
CA CYS A 119 2.23 14.54 4.54
C CYS A 119 1.49 15.13 5.77
N SER A 120 0.36 14.55 6.13
CA SER A 120 -0.40 14.92 7.33
C SER A 120 0.36 14.59 8.63
N ARG A 121 1.21 13.57 8.59
CA ARG A 121 2.14 13.20 9.66
C ARG A 121 3.54 13.02 9.09
N VAL A 122 4.54 13.57 9.75
CA VAL A 122 5.96 13.37 9.41
C VAL A 122 6.70 12.76 10.59
N THR A 123 7.48 11.72 10.33
CA THR A 123 8.46 11.16 11.28
C THR A 123 9.83 11.26 10.65
N VAL A 124 10.76 11.86 11.38
CA VAL A 124 12.17 11.96 10.98
C VAL A 124 12.94 10.89 11.75
N ARG A 125 13.80 10.13 11.07
CA ARG A 125 14.66 9.12 11.67
C ARG A 125 16.12 9.53 11.70
#